data_AF-A0AAJ0H4T5-F1
#
_entry.id   AF-A0AAJ0H4T5-F1
#
_cell.length_a   1.000
_cell.length_b   1.000
_cell.length_c   1.000
_cell.angle_alpha   90.00
_cell.angle_beta   90.00
_cell.angle_gamma   90.00
#
_symmetry.space_group_name_H-M   'P 1'
#
loop_
_entity.id
_entity.type
_entity.pdbx_description
1 polymer ?
#
loop_
_entity_poly.entity_id
_entity_poly.type
_entity_poly.pdbx_seq_one_letter_code
_entity_poly.pdbx_strand_id
1 'polypeptide(L)'
;MSTMPAGHGHSEACCNIPPVVSTGYDAKGSYGEVDELKTYVTGPDDASRGIVVIYDIFGYFDQTIQGADILATSDAHQKYKVVIPD
;
A
#
# COMPACT_ATOMS: atom_id res chain seq x y z
N MET A 1 -19.46 5.50 11.17
CA MET A 1 -20.02 4.33 10.47
C MET A 1 -20.14 3.21 11.48
N SER A 2 -21.24 2.47 11.49
CA SER A 2 -21.45 1.34 12.42
C SER A 2 -20.75 0.11 11.85
N THR A 3 -19.99 -0.65 12.67
CA THR A 3 -19.25 -1.83 12.21
C THR A 3 -20.20 -3.01 11.99
N MET A 4 -19.99 -3.78 10.91
CA MET A 4 -20.68 -5.03 10.66
C MET A 4 -20.04 -6.15 11.50
N PRO A 5 -20.80 -6.90 12.31
CA PRO A 5 -20.25 -8.01 13.10
C PRO A 5 -19.69 -9.12 12.21
N ALA A 6 -18.75 -9.90 12.76
CA ALA A 6 -18.16 -11.08 12.12
C ALA A 6 -19.25 -12.08 11.66
N GLY A 7 -19.08 -12.66 10.47
CA GLY A 7 -20.03 -13.61 9.89
C GLY A 7 -19.38 -14.58 8.92
N HIS A 8 -20.03 -15.73 8.69
CA HIS A 8 -19.57 -16.78 7.74
C HIS A 8 -18.13 -17.29 7.97
N GLY A 9 -17.64 -17.25 9.22
CA GLY A 9 -16.28 -17.64 9.56
C GLY A 9 -15.21 -16.58 9.28
N HIS A 10 -15.60 -15.40 8.81
CA HIS A 10 -14.71 -14.26 8.63
C HIS A 10 -14.59 -13.43 9.92
N SER A 11 -13.45 -12.75 10.10
CA SER A 11 -13.25 -11.82 11.21
C SER A 11 -14.06 -10.53 11.00
N GLU A 12 -14.37 -9.81 12.09
CA GLU A 12 -15.02 -8.50 12.00
C GLU A 12 -14.21 -7.54 11.11
N ALA A 13 -12.88 -7.59 11.18
CA ALA A 13 -12.00 -6.83 10.29
C ALA A 13 -12.26 -7.17 8.81
N CYS A 14 -12.32 -8.45 8.45
CA CYS A 14 -12.60 -8.88 7.08
C CYS A 14 -13.97 -8.38 6.57
N CYS A 15 -14.98 -8.28 7.45
CA CYS A 15 -16.29 -7.79 7.07
C CYS A 15 -16.35 -6.27 6.86
N ASN A 16 -15.40 -5.51 7.43
CA ASN A 16 -15.46 -4.04 7.46
C ASN A 16 -14.37 -3.34 6.67
N ILE A 17 -13.27 -4.03 6.33
CA ILE A 17 -12.22 -3.45 5.50
C ILE A 17 -12.78 -3.33 4.09
N PRO A 18 -12.90 -2.11 3.53
CA PRO A 18 -13.41 -1.94 2.18
C PRO A 18 -12.58 -2.77 1.21
N PRO A 19 -13.21 -3.42 0.22
CA PRO A 19 -12.45 -3.89 -0.92
C PRO A 19 -11.74 -2.66 -1.51
N VAL A 20 -10.49 -2.88 -1.94
CA VAL A 20 -9.66 -1.98 -2.74
C VAL A 20 -10.44 -0.85 -3.43
N VAL A 21 -9.91 0.38 -3.39
CA VAL A 21 -10.53 1.51 -4.11
C VAL A 21 -10.55 1.15 -5.60
N SER A 22 -11.75 0.81 -6.09
CA SER A 22 -11.91 0.14 -7.38
C SER A 22 -11.77 1.07 -8.58
N THR A 23 -11.89 2.38 -8.36
CA THR A 23 -11.74 3.41 -9.38
C THR A 23 -11.19 4.69 -8.77
N GLY A 24 -10.15 5.25 -9.38
CA GLY A 24 -9.63 6.57 -9.03
C GLY A 24 -8.89 6.58 -7.69
N TYR A 25 -7.98 5.63 -7.48
CA TYR A 25 -7.14 5.67 -6.28
C TYR A 25 -6.14 6.83 -6.38
N ASP A 26 -6.15 7.72 -5.40
CA ASP A 26 -5.13 8.76 -5.28
C ASP A 26 -3.90 8.22 -4.54
N ALA A 27 -2.82 8.07 -5.29
CA ALA A 27 -1.51 7.67 -4.79
C ALA A 27 -1.01 8.63 -3.69
N LYS A 28 -0.51 8.10 -2.57
CA LYS A 28 -0.02 8.93 -1.44
C LYS A 28 1.47 9.24 -1.49
N GLY A 29 2.24 8.36 -2.10
CA GLY A 29 3.65 8.56 -2.42
C GLY A 29 3.89 9.38 -3.69
N SER A 30 5.13 9.34 -4.18
CA SER A 30 5.58 10.08 -5.36
C SER A 30 6.33 9.19 -6.33
N TYR A 31 6.26 9.53 -7.61
CA TYR A 31 7.09 8.94 -8.64
C TYR A 31 8.41 9.71 -8.77
N GLY A 32 9.52 8.99 -8.87
CA GLY A 32 10.85 9.55 -9.04
C GLY A 32 11.79 8.55 -9.70
N GLU A 33 13.10 8.79 -9.54
CA GLU A 33 14.15 7.86 -9.97
C GLU A 33 15.01 7.44 -8.78
N VAL A 34 15.34 6.15 -8.72
CA VAL A 34 16.30 5.58 -7.79
C VAL A 34 17.24 4.71 -8.62
N ASP A 35 18.52 5.05 -8.64
CA ASP A 35 19.54 4.31 -9.41
C ASP A 35 19.14 4.10 -10.88
N GLU A 36 18.71 5.18 -11.53
CA GLU A 36 18.25 5.20 -12.94
C GLU A 36 16.96 4.39 -13.21
N LEU A 37 16.34 3.81 -12.18
CA LEU A 37 15.05 3.12 -12.26
C LEU A 37 13.92 4.08 -11.88
N LYS A 38 12.93 4.21 -12.76
CA LYS A 38 11.66 4.86 -12.42
C LYS A 38 11.06 4.11 -11.25
N THR A 39 10.78 4.83 -10.17
CA THR A 39 10.40 4.21 -8.92
C THR A 39 9.26 4.99 -8.29
N TYR A 40 8.20 4.28 -7.90
CA TYR A 40 7.22 4.83 -6.98
C TYR A 40 7.71 4.65 -5.54
N VAL A 41 7.69 5.73 -4.76
CA VAL A 41 8.19 5.76 -3.39
C VAL A 41 7.09 6.26 -2.46
N THR A 42 6.81 5.49 -1.41
CA THR A 42 5.82 5.87 -0.38
C THR A 42 6.32 5.57 1.03
N GLY A 43 5.68 6.23 2.00
CA GLY A 43 6.02 6.13 3.43
C GLY A 43 6.95 7.22 3.96
N PRO A 44 7.07 7.30 5.30
CA PRO A 44 7.80 8.37 5.99
C PRO A 44 9.30 8.39 5.66
N ASP A 45 9.89 9.57 5.58
CA ASP A 45 11.35 9.72 5.34
C ASP A 45 12.21 9.32 6.54
N ASP A 46 11.63 9.26 7.74
CA ASP A 46 12.30 8.82 8.96
C ASP A 46 12.15 7.31 9.23
N ALA A 47 11.63 6.55 8.26
CA ALA A 47 11.52 5.10 8.37
C ALA A 47 12.89 4.41 8.37
N SER A 48 13.11 3.50 9.31
CA SER A 48 14.36 2.73 9.44
C SER A 48 14.31 1.36 8.76
N ARG A 49 13.15 0.96 8.23
CA ARG A 49 12.95 -0.31 7.50
C ARG A 49 12.45 -0.03 6.09
N GLY A 50 12.98 -0.77 5.13
CA GLY A 50 12.60 -0.71 3.73
C GLY A 50 11.78 -1.92 3.30
N ILE A 51 10.84 -1.72 2.37
CA ILE A 51 10.17 -2.77 1.62
C ILE A 51 10.38 -2.48 0.14
N VAL A 52 10.86 -3.48 -0.61
CA VAL A 52 10.93 -3.43 -2.08
C VAL A 52 9.78 -4.25 -2.62
N VAL A 53 8.90 -3.62 -3.39
CA VAL A 53 7.76 -4.29 -4.02
C VAL A 53 8.19 -4.73 -5.41
N ILE A 54 8.19 -6.05 -5.63
CA ILE A 54 8.39 -6.66 -6.94
C ILE A 54 7.02 -7.05 -7.49
N TYR A 55 6.74 -6.66 -8.73
CA TYR A 55 5.47 -6.90 -9.39
C TYR A 55 5.66 -7.69 -10.69
N ASP A 56 4.56 -8.26 -11.17
CA ASP A 56 4.45 -8.87 -12.49
C ASP A 56 3.92 -7.83 -13.51
N ILE A 57 3.65 -8.23 -14.74
CA ILE A 57 3.29 -7.45 -15.93
C ILE A 57 2.26 -6.33 -15.75
N PHE A 58 1.46 -6.33 -14.68
CA PHE A 58 0.49 -5.26 -14.39
C PHE A 58 1.13 -3.99 -13.78
N GLY A 59 2.31 -4.10 -13.17
CA GLY A 59 3.09 -2.96 -12.67
C GLY A 59 2.32 -1.97 -11.78
N TYR A 60 2.41 -0.68 -12.13
CA TYR A 60 1.81 0.46 -11.44
C TYR A 60 0.28 0.55 -11.60
N PHE A 61 -0.41 -0.54 -11.34
CA PHE A 61 -1.86 -0.56 -11.24
C PHE A 61 -2.31 0.02 -9.88
N ASP A 62 -3.44 0.72 -9.83
CA ASP A 62 -3.95 1.42 -8.64
C ASP A 62 -3.93 0.54 -7.38
N GLN A 63 -4.22 -0.75 -7.52
CA GLN A 63 -4.23 -1.74 -6.45
C GLN A 63 -2.83 -2.04 -5.92
N THR A 64 -1.84 -2.09 -6.79
CA THR A 64 -0.42 -2.24 -6.41
C THR A 64 0.03 -1.02 -5.61
N ILE A 65 -0.28 0.18 -6.11
CA ILE A 65 0.05 1.45 -5.45
C ILE A 65 -0.66 1.56 -4.10
N GLN A 66 -1.95 1.25 -4.03
CA GLN A 66 -2.70 1.26 -2.78
C GLN A 66 -2.14 0.26 -1.77
N GLY A 67 -1.79 -0.94 -2.21
CA GLY A 67 -1.16 -1.95 -1.35
C GLY A 67 0.15 -1.43 -0.75
N ALA A 68 1.00 -0.80 -1.56
CA ALA A 68 2.25 -0.21 -1.09
C ALA A 68 2.02 0.92 -0.07
N ASP A 69 1.05 1.81 -0.33
CA ASP A 69 0.67 2.88 0.60
C ASP A 69 0.15 2.35 1.94
N ILE A 70 -0.62 1.26 1.91
CA ILE A 70 -1.11 0.55 3.10
C ILE A 70 0.08 -0.03 3.88
N LEU A 71 1.00 -0.74 3.22
CA LEU A 71 2.18 -1.32 3.85
C LEU A 71 3.08 -0.26 4.50
N ALA A 72 3.19 0.91 3.90
CA ALA A 72 3.99 2.01 4.41
C ALA A 72 3.45 2.62 5.71
N THR A 73 2.13 2.54 5.95
CA THR A 73 1.44 3.39 6.96
C THR A 73 0.53 2.66 7.94
N SER A 74 0.23 1.37 7.72
CA SER A 74 -0.79 0.66 8.52
C SER A 74 -0.30 0.12 9.86
N ASP A 75 1.02 0.02 10.04
CA ASP A 75 1.62 -0.38 11.32
C ASP A 75 1.89 0.88 12.17
N ALA A 76 1.21 0.98 13.31
CA ALA A 76 1.32 2.12 14.22
C ALA A 76 2.67 2.19 14.97
N HIS A 77 3.42 1.09 15.01
CA HIS A 77 4.67 0.97 15.76
C HIS A 77 5.90 0.89 14.87
N GLN A 78 5.75 0.44 13.63
CA GLN A 78 6.84 0.33 12.67
C GLN A 78 6.53 1.08 11.38
N LYS A 79 7.34 2.09 11.10
CA LYS A 79 7.31 2.81 9.82
C LYS A 79 8.10 2.04 8.77
N TYR A 80 7.60 2.02 7.55
CA TYR A 80 8.30 1.44 6.41
C TYR A 80 8.45 2.48 5.29
N LYS A 81 9.63 2.51 4.67
CA LYS A 81 9.82 3.15 3.37
C LYS A 81 9.58 2.08 2.31
N VAL A 82 8.61 2.30 1.43
CA VAL A 82 8.25 1.33 0.40
C VAL A 82 8.67 1.88 -0.95
N VAL A 83 9.39 1.07 -1.73
CA VAL A 83 9.84 1.41 -3.08
C VAL A 83 9.34 0.37 -4.06
N ILE A 84 8.89 0.85 -5.22
CA ILE A 84 8.34 0.02 -6.30
C ILE A 84 9.10 0.42 -7.58
N PRO A 85 10.23 -0.24 -7.90
CA PRO A 85 11.03 0.06 -9.09
C PRO A 85 10.42 -0.57 -10.35
N ASP A 86 10.56 0.13 -11.49
CA ASP A 86 10.19 -0.33 -12.84
C ASP A 86 11.20 -1.28 -13.49
#